data_AF-A0A8X8B4M8-F1
#
_entry.id   AF-A0A8X8B4M8-F1
#
_cell.length_a   1.000
_cell.length_b   1.000
_cell.length_c   1.000
_cell.angle_alpha   90.00
_cell.angle_beta   90.00
_cell.angle_gamma   90.00
#
_symmetry.space_group_name_H-M   'P 1'
#
loop_
_entity.id
_entity.type
_entity.pdbx_description
1 polymer ?
#
loop_
_entity_poly.entity_id
_entity_poly.type
_entity_poly.pdbx_seq_one_letter_code
_entity_poly.pdbx_strand_id
1 'polypeptide(L)'
;MKSLICLSLILLPLFSVVEGQLPPRCPDTDEAVALAKFAISEHNWQSNANLVYVNVVQETMQLVTDISYRLIISAKIGSHAAKNYEAVVFRNIDDSKILLSFEECRFVNYVKRSRMYVEYVCIRYL
;
A
#
# COMPACT_ATOMS: atom_id res chain seq x y z
N MET A 1 26.47 31.70 -20.43
CA MET A 1 25.52 30.57 -20.41
C MET A 1 25.96 29.50 -19.41
N LYS A 2 25.82 29.74 -18.10
CA LYS A 2 26.01 28.72 -17.04
C LYS A 2 25.03 28.89 -15.86
N SER A 3 24.23 29.97 -15.85
CA SER A 3 23.46 30.37 -14.67
C SER A 3 22.03 29.82 -14.61
N LEU A 4 21.53 29.20 -15.68
CA LEU A 4 20.12 28.77 -15.76
C LEU A 4 19.90 27.31 -15.32
N ILE A 5 20.97 26.56 -15.07
CA ILE A 5 20.90 25.15 -14.65
C ILE A 5 20.64 25.04 -13.14
N CYS A 6 21.07 26.02 -12.34
CA CYS A 6 20.91 25.96 -10.88
C CYS A 6 19.48 26.27 -10.41
N LEU A 7 18.68 26.98 -11.22
CA LEU A 7 17.32 27.39 -10.84
C LEU A 7 16.30 26.24 -10.97
N SER A 8 16.55 25.26 -11.85
CA SER A 8 15.68 24.07 -12.00
C SER A 8 15.84 23.08 -10.85
N LEU A 9 17.03 22.98 -10.25
CA LEU A 9 17.29 22.05 -9.14
C LEU A 9 16.66 22.49 -7.81
N ILE A 10 16.31 23.77 -7.67
CA ILE A 10 15.70 24.33 -6.45
C ILE A 10 14.16 24.20 -6.48
N LEU A 11 13.56 23.98 -7.66
CA LEU A 11 12.10 23.84 -7.82
C LEU A 11 11.59 22.39 -7.72
N LEU A 12 12.47 21.39 -7.74
CA LEU A 12 12.08 19.98 -7.67
C LEU A 12 11.47 19.48 -6.34
N PRO A 13 11.64 20.11 -5.16
CA PRO A 13 10.98 19.60 -3.95
C PRO A 13 9.55 20.13 -3.75
N LEU A 14 9.01 20.95 -4.66
CA LEU A 14 7.67 21.57 -4.48
C LEU A 14 6.50 20.77 -5.08
N PHE A 15 6.76 19.67 -5.78
CA PHE A 15 5.72 18.70 -6.10
C PHE A 15 5.63 17.68 -4.97
N SER A 16 5.26 18.13 -3.76
CA SER A 16 4.56 17.23 -2.86
C SER A 16 3.19 17.02 -3.50
N VAL A 17 3.12 16.11 -4.46
CA VAL A 17 1.86 15.62 -5.00
C VAL A 17 1.15 14.99 -3.81
N VAL A 18 0.28 15.76 -3.15
CA VAL A 18 -0.83 15.23 -2.37
C VAL A 18 -1.78 14.70 -3.44
N GLU A 19 -1.41 13.56 -4.01
CA GLU A 19 -2.31 12.75 -4.82
C GLU A 19 -3.48 12.39 -3.90
N GLY A 20 -4.71 12.58 -4.40
CA GLY A 20 -5.96 12.57 -3.64
C GLY A 20 -6.25 11.26 -2.93
N GLN A 21 -5.53 10.99 -1.85
CA GLN A 21 -5.76 9.87 -0.98
C GLN A 21 -6.95 10.18 -0.09
N LEU A 22 -8.04 9.43 -0.27
CA LEU A 22 -9.18 9.51 0.62
C LEU A 22 -8.80 9.06 2.03
N PRO A 23 -9.53 9.49 3.08
CA PRO A 23 -9.30 9.00 4.43
C PRO A 23 -9.40 7.46 4.48
N PRO A 24 -8.68 6.80 5.41
CA PRO A 24 -8.80 5.37 5.62
C PRO A 24 -10.25 4.94 5.82
N ARG A 25 -10.66 3.86 5.15
CA ARG A 25 -12.00 3.25 5.29
C ARG A 25 -11.96 2.12 6.31
N CYS A 26 -13.15 1.65 6.71
CA CYS A 26 -13.27 0.48 7.56
C CYS A 26 -12.67 -0.74 6.85
N PRO A 27 -11.62 -1.38 7.40
CA PRO A 27 -10.89 -2.45 6.71
C PRO A 27 -11.67 -3.77 6.61
N ASP A 28 -12.79 -3.91 7.34
CA ASP A 28 -13.54 -5.16 7.46
C ASP A 28 -14.80 -5.20 6.58
N THR A 29 -14.73 -4.56 5.41
CA THR A 29 -15.79 -4.71 4.41
C THR A 29 -15.58 -5.97 3.57
N ASP A 30 -16.65 -6.58 3.09
CA ASP A 30 -16.57 -7.76 2.20
C ASP A 30 -15.69 -7.48 0.97
N GLU A 31 -15.71 -6.24 0.47
CA GLU A 31 -14.87 -5.80 -0.65
C GLU A 31 -13.37 -5.76 -0.28
N ALA A 32 -13.01 -5.16 0.85
CA ALA A 32 -11.63 -5.09 1.31
C ALA A 32 -11.04 -6.50 1.54
N VAL A 33 -11.82 -7.40 2.13
CA VAL A 33 -11.43 -8.81 2.32
C VAL A 33 -11.25 -9.52 0.99
N ALA A 34 -12.14 -9.30 0.01
CA ALA A 34 -12.02 -9.89 -1.31
C ALA A 34 -10.76 -9.40 -2.06
N LEU A 35 -10.48 -8.10 -2.02
CA LEU A 35 -9.28 -7.52 -2.63
C LEU A 35 -8.00 -8.01 -1.94
N ALA A 36 -8.00 -8.17 -0.62
CA ALA A 36 -6.85 -8.69 0.11
C ALA A 36 -6.55 -10.15 -0.22
N LYS A 37 -7.59 -10.99 -0.32
CA LYS A 37 -7.43 -12.39 -0.75
C LYS A 37 -6.95 -12.50 -2.19
N PHE A 38 -7.46 -11.65 -3.08
CA PHE A 38 -6.96 -11.54 -4.45
C PHE A 38 -5.46 -11.20 -4.47
N ALA A 39 -5.05 -10.16 -3.75
CA ALA A 39 -3.64 -9.72 -3.72
C ALA A 39 -2.69 -10.82 -3.21
N ILE A 40 -3.07 -11.55 -2.16
CA ILE A 40 -2.28 -12.67 -1.65
C ILE A 40 -2.20 -13.81 -2.67
N SER A 41 -3.31 -14.16 -3.32
CA SER A 41 -3.34 -15.22 -4.32
C SER A 41 -2.43 -14.91 -5.51
N GLU A 42 -2.54 -13.69 -6.06
CA GLU A 42 -1.69 -13.24 -7.16
C GLU A 42 -0.21 -13.21 -6.77
N HIS A 43 0.12 -12.67 -5.60
CA HIS A 43 1.52 -12.64 -5.13
C HIS A 43 2.09 -14.05 -4.95
N ASN A 44 1.33 -14.96 -4.32
CA ASN A 44 1.75 -16.35 -4.14
C ASN A 44 2.03 -17.03 -5.47
N TRP A 45 1.17 -16.80 -6.48
CA TRP A 45 1.36 -17.32 -7.82
C TRP A 45 2.60 -16.73 -8.50
N GLN A 46 2.76 -15.40 -8.48
CA GLN A 46 3.86 -14.69 -9.15
C GLN A 46 5.23 -14.96 -8.52
N SER A 47 5.28 -15.07 -7.19
CA SER A 47 6.53 -15.18 -6.43
C SER A 47 6.82 -16.58 -5.90
N ASN A 48 5.98 -17.57 -6.24
CA ASN A 48 6.01 -18.93 -5.68
C ASN A 48 6.04 -18.93 -4.14
N ALA A 49 5.23 -18.04 -3.55
CA ALA A 49 5.09 -17.87 -2.10
C ALA A 49 3.88 -18.64 -1.56
N ASN A 50 3.77 -18.74 -0.22
CA ASN A 50 2.70 -19.49 0.47
C ASN A 50 2.10 -18.67 1.62
N LEU A 51 1.84 -17.38 1.38
CA LEU A 51 1.20 -16.51 2.36
C LEU A 51 -0.27 -16.90 2.54
N VAL A 52 -0.72 -16.90 3.80
CA VAL A 52 -2.10 -17.15 4.19
C VAL A 52 -2.67 -15.87 4.80
N TYR A 53 -3.81 -15.42 4.27
CA TYR A 53 -4.56 -14.27 4.76
C TYR A 53 -4.92 -14.41 6.25
N VAL A 54 -4.73 -13.33 7.02
CA VAL A 54 -5.19 -13.23 8.42
C VAL A 54 -6.32 -12.20 8.52
N ASN A 55 -6.04 -10.93 8.23
CA ASN A 55 -7.02 -9.85 8.24
C ASN A 55 -6.53 -8.63 7.42
N VAL A 56 -7.45 -7.72 7.08
CA VAL A 56 -7.07 -6.37 6.63
C VAL A 56 -6.85 -5.50 7.86
N VAL A 57 -5.69 -4.84 7.92
CA VAL A 57 -5.31 -3.95 9.01
C VAL A 57 -5.73 -2.52 8.71
N GLN A 58 -5.63 -2.12 7.45
CA GLN A 58 -6.01 -0.79 6.99
C GLN A 58 -6.36 -0.85 5.51
N GLU A 59 -7.40 -0.11 5.11
CA GLU A 59 -7.71 0.13 3.71
C GLU A 59 -7.71 1.63 3.44
N THR A 60 -7.04 2.05 2.38
CA THR A 60 -7.15 3.41 1.85
C THR A 60 -7.40 3.36 0.34
N MET A 61 -8.37 4.15 -0.12
CA MET A 61 -8.66 4.31 -1.55
C MET A 61 -7.86 5.49 -2.11
N GLN A 62 -7.15 5.28 -3.21
CA GLN A 62 -6.52 6.37 -3.98
C GLN A 62 -7.34 6.58 -5.26
N LEU A 63 -7.97 7.75 -5.41
CA LEU A 63 -8.62 8.14 -6.67
C LEU A 63 -7.58 8.77 -7.58
N VAL A 64 -6.96 7.96 -8.45
CA VAL A 64 -6.15 8.47 -9.57
C VAL A 64 -6.81 7.97 -10.85
N THR A 65 -7.81 8.72 -11.31
CA THR A 65 -8.61 8.55 -12.55
C THR A 65 -9.33 7.21 -12.78
N ASP A 66 -8.90 6.14 -12.11
CA ASP A 66 -9.37 4.76 -12.13
C ASP A 66 -9.06 4.14 -10.75
N ILE A 67 -9.91 3.24 -10.23
CA ILE A 67 -9.93 2.93 -8.79
C ILE A 67 -8.74 2.05 -8.38
N SER A 68 -7.76 2.65 -7.68
CA SER A 68 -6.66 1.94 -7.03
C SER A 68 -6.90 1.80 -5.52
N TYR A 69 -6.82 0.57 -5.03
CA TYR A 69 -6.97 0.23 -3.61
C TYR A 69 -5.60 -0.01 -2.99
N ARG A 70 -5.28 0.73 -1.93
CA ARG A 70 -4.10 0.48 -1.10
C ARG A 70 -4.53 -0.22 0.18
N LEU A 71 -4.08 -1.46 0.36
CA LEU A 71 -4.44 -2.32 1.48
C LEU A 71 -3.19 -2.60 2.32
N ILE A 72 -3.30 -2.48 3.64
CA ILE A 72 -2.36 -3.10 4.58
C ILE A 72 -2.98 -4.42 5.04
N ILE A 73 -2.36 -5.52 4.66
CA ILE A 73 -2.87 -6.88 4.84
C ILE A 73 -1.97 -7.61 5.83
N SER A 74 -2.55 -8.22 6.86
CA SER A 74 -1.83 -9.16 7.70
C SER A 74 -1.87 -10.56 7.08
N ALA A 75 -0.71 -11.17 6.91
CA ALA A 75 -0.57 -12.52 6.36
C ALA A 75 0.57 -13.27 7.06
N LYS A 76 0.50 -14.61 7.03
CA LYS A 76 1.51 -15.48 7.66
C LYS A 76 1.94 -16.62 6.76
N ILE A 77 3.11 -17.18 7.04
CA ILE A 77 3.65 -18.37 6.36
C ILE A 77 3.71 -19.51 7.38
N GLY A 78 2.88 -20.55 7.22
CA GLY A 78 2.84 -21.69 8.15
C GLY A 78 2.54 -21.26 9.59
N SER A 79 3.41 -21.65 10.52
CA SER A 79 3.32 -21.33 11.95
C SER A 79 4.06 -20.05 12.35
N HIS A 80 4.66 -19.31 11.41
CA HIS A 80 5.36 -18.07 11.72
C HIS A 80 4.38 -16.97 12.15
N ALA A 81 4.91 -16.00 12.91
CA ALA A 81 4.17 -14.80 13.26
C ALA A 81 3.69 -14.07 12.00
N ALA A 82 2.49 -13.49 12.07
CA ALA A 82 1.95 -12.72 10.97
C ALA A 82 2.78 -11.44 10.76
N LYS A 83 2.96 -11.09 9.49
CA LYS A 83 3.58 -9.85 9.03
C LYS A 83 2.53 -9.04 8.27
N ASN A 84 2.81 -7.75 8.11
CA ASN A 84 1.94 -6.86 7.36
C ASN A 84 2.56 -6.53 6.01
N TYR A 85 1.71 -6.40 5.00
CA TYR A 85 2.08 -6.16 3.62
C TYR A 85 1.23 -5.04 3.04
N GLU A 86 1.84 -4.16 2.26
CA GLU A 86 1.12 -3.20 1.42
C GLU A 86 0.85 -3.85 0.08
N ALA A 87 -0.43 -3.96 -0.27
CA ALA A 87 -0.85 -4.33 -1.61
C ALA A 87 -1.51 -3.12 -2.29
N VAL A 88 -1.13 -2.86 -3.53
CA VAL A 88 -1.82 -1.92 -4.40
C VAL A 88 -2.54 -2.73 -5.48
N VAL A 89 -3.87 -2.68 -5.46
CA VAL A 89 -4.73 -3.40 -6.40
C VAL A 89 -5.45 -2.40 -7.29
N PHE A 90 -5.25 -2.53 -8.59
CA PHE A 90 -5.99 -1.78 -9.59
C PHE A 90 -7.25 -2.54 -9.98
N ARG A 91 -8.41 -1.85 -10.00
CA ARG A 91 -9.65 -2.38 -10.57
C ARG A 91 -9.93 -1.69 -11.90
N ASN A 92 -10.02 -2.48 -12.95
CA ASN A 92 -10.35 -2.02 -14.30
C ASN A 92 -11.88 -1.83 -14.44
N ILE A 93 -12.31 -1.19 -15.53
CA ILE A 93 -13.72 -0.89 -15.83
C ILE A 93 -14.55 -2.17 -16.03
N ASP A 94 -13.92 -3.24 -16.51
CA ASP A 94 -14.55 -4.56 -16.70
C ASP A 94 -14.55 -5.42 -15.41
N ASP A 95 -14.27 -4.83 -14.25
CA ASP A 95 -14.10 -5.47 -12.94
C ASP A 95 -12.92 -6.44 -12.81
N SER A 96 -12.08 -6.57 -13.84
CA SER A 96 -10.79 -7.25 -13.73
C SER A 96 -9.88 -6.54 -12.72
N LYS A 97 -9.05 -7.31 -12.04
CA LYS A 97 -8.16 -6.83 -10.98
C LYS A 97 -6.73 -7.13 -11.35
N ILE A 98 -5.84 -6.19 -11.06
CA ILE A 98 -4.41 -6.33 -11.32
C ILE A 98 -3.68 -5.98 -10.03
N LEU A 99 -2.79 -6.87 -9.59
CA LEU A 99 -1.87 -6.58 -8.50
C LEU A 99 -0.72 -5.72 -9.05
N LEU A 100 -0.64 -4.46 -8.64
CA LEU A 100 0.40 -3.53 -9.08
C LEU A 100 1.67 -3.65 -8.24
N SER A 101 1.53 -3.82 -6.93
CA SER A 101 2.66 -4.01 -6.02
C SER A 101 2.25 -4.79 -4.78
N PHE A 102 3.21 -5.49 -4.19
CA PHE A 102 3.04 -6.24 -2.95
C PHE A 102 4.35 -6.21 -2.14
N GLU A 103 4.37 -5.42 -1.06
CA GLU A 103 5.59 -5.10 -0.32
C GLU A 103 5.44 -5.42 1.16
N GLU A 104 6.48 -6.02 1.78
CA GLU A 104 6.50 -6.22 3.24
C GLU A 104 6.64 -4.88 3.97
N CYS A 105 5.78 -4.65 4.96
CA CYS A 105 5.82 -3.45 5.79
C CYS A 105 6.61 -3.68 7.07
N ARG A 106 7.37 -2.66 7.48
CA ARG A 106 7.92 -2.57 8.84
C ARG A 106 7.04 -1.65 9.67
N PHE A 107 6.81 -2.04 10.92
CA PHE A 107 6.08 -1.22 11.87
C PHE A 107 6.94 -0.02 12.27
N VAL A 108 6.40 1.19 12.14
CA VAL A 108 6.98 2.40 12.72
C VAL A 108 5.99 2.98 13.71
N ASN A 109 6.40 3.05 14.97
CA ASN A 109 5.63 3.74 16.01
C ASN A 109 6.07 5.19 16.05
N TYR A 110 5.14 6.13 15.83
CA TYR A 110 5.41 7.56 15.98
C TYR A 110 4.69 8.11 17.21
N VAL A 111 5.40 8.86 18.04
CA VAL A 111 4.84 9.55 19.21
C VAL A 111 4.65 11.01 18.87
N LYS A 112 3.41 11.42 18.59
CA LYS A 112 3.05 12.85 18.43
C LYS A 112 2.35 13.32 19.69
N ARG A 113 2.98 14.23 20.44
CA ARG A 113 2.32 15.02 21.51
C ARG A 113 1.48 14.13 22.46
N SER A 114 2.11 13.06 22.96
CA SER A 114 1.55 12.07 23.91
C SER A 114 0.50 11.09 23.36
N ARG A 115 0.26 11.04 22.05
CA ARG A 115 -0.48 9.94 21.40
C ARG A 115 0.44 9.08 20.55
N MET A 116 0.29 7.77 20.69
CA MET A 116 0.96 6.78 19.84
C MET A 116 0.16 6.64 18.54
N TYR A 117 0.83 6.85 17.42
CA TYR A 117 0.31 6.61 16.08
C TYR A 117 1.08 5.44 15.48
N VAL A 118 0.34 4.45 14.97
CA VAL A 118 0.92 3.33 14.22
C VAL A 118 0.87 3.70 12.76
N GLU A 119 2.05 3.78 12.13
CA GLU A 119 2.19 3.99 10.70
C GLU A 119 2.95 2.82 10.10
N TYR A 120 2.45 2.30 8.97
CA TYR A 120 3.09 1.22 8.24
C TYR A 120 3.99 1.80 7.16
N VAL A 121 5.29 1.63 7.31
CA VAL A 121 6.29 2.04 6.31
C VAL A 121 6.74 0.78 5.57
N CYS A 122 6.41 0.72 4.28
CA CYS A 122 6.67 -0.45 3.44
C CYS A 122 7.91 -0.18 2.59
N ILE A 123 8.86 -1.12 2.61
CA ILE A 123 10.18 -0.93 2.03
C ILE A 123 10.11 -1.37 0.58
N ARG A 124 10.15 -0.42 -0.36
CA ARG A 124 10.40 -0.72 -1.77
C ARG A 124 11.90 -0.94 -1.95
N TYR A 125 12.30 -2.17 -2.27
CA TYR A 125 13.68 -2.43 -2.68
C TYR A 125 13.84 -1.96 -4.13
N LEU A 126 14.61 -0.87 -4.31
CA LEU A 126 15.04 -0.35 -5.62
C LEU A 126 16.04 -1.30 -6.29
#